data_AF-A0AAW0LN80-F1
#
_entry.id   AF-A0AAW0LN80-F1
#
_cell.length_a   1.000
_cell.length_b   1.000
_cell.length_c   1.000
_cell.angle_alpha   90.00
_cell.angle_beta   90.00
_cell.angle_gamma   90.00
#
_symmetry.space_group_name_H-M   'P 1'
#
loop_
_entity.id
_entity.type
_entity.pdbx_description
1 polymer ?
#
loop_
_entity_poly.entity_id
_entity_poly.type
_entity_poly.pdbx_seq_one_letter_code
_entity_poly.pdbx_strand_id
1 'polypeptide(L)'
;MGATQRRLSILMLPWLAHGHISPYLELSKKLTERSFHIYFCSTPINLDSIKPKLSEKYSHSIQLPWAPSIAYTHNIPAVNFITTGAAMTCLALHAMKNPGEDFPFPELHLHDYMKARLTNSLEGSSTVHPYINDKERILQSFARSSNIVLIKTFRELEGKYIDLLSSLIEKKVVPVGPLVEDPVCEEEKAKTIDWLDKKKGP
;
A
#
# COMPACT_ATOMS: atom_id res chain seq x y z
N MET A 1 23.03 5.99 -33.79
CA MET A 1 21.58 6.08 -33.51
C MET A 1 21.31 5.27 -32.25
N GLY A 2 21.10 5.93 -31.12
CA GLY A 2 20.90 5.26 -29.83
C GLY A 2 19.51 4.67 -29.76
N ALA A 3 19.40 3.39 -29.39
CA ALA A 3 18.11 2.75 -29.14
C ALA A 3 17.37 3.55 -28.05
N THR A 4 16.19 4.07 -28.37
CA THR A 4 15.30 4.72 -27.40
C THR A 4 14.88 3.66 -26.38
N GLN A 5 15.56 3.63 -25.23
CA GLN A 5 15.25 2.69 -24.17
C GLN A 5 13.82 2.94 -23.69
N ARG A 6 12.94 1.97 -23.92
CA ARG A 6 11.50 2.10 -23.63
C ARG A 6 11.31 2.20 -22.12
N ARG A 7 11.03 3.42 -21.64
CA ARG A 7 10.73 3.70 -20.24
C ARG A 7 9.40 3.05 -19.88
N LEU A 8 9.38 2.15 -18.90
CA LEU A 8 8.15 1.49 -18.45
C LEU A 8 7.34 2.44 -17.56
N SER A 9 6.05 2.58 -17.86
CA SER A 9 5.12 3.43 -17.11
C SER A 9 4.30 2.64 -16.10
N ILE A 10 4.17 3.14 -14.88
CA ILE A 10 3.42 2.53 -13.77
C ILE A 10 2.37 3.55 -13.29
N LEU A 11 1.11 3.14 -13.22
CA LEU A 11 0.05 3.93 -12.58
C LEU A 11 -0.13 3.48 -11.12
N MET A 12 -0.15 4.43 -10.20
CA MET A 12 -0.30 4.25 -8.77
C MET A 12 -1.57 4.92 -8.27
N LEU A 13 -2.26 4.23 -7.36
CA LEU A 13 -3.55 4.64 -6.79
C LEU A 13 -3.53 4.39 -5.28
N PRO A 14 -3.00 5.32 -4.47
CA PRO A 14 -3.12 5.21 -3.02
C PRO A 14 -4.57 5.40 -2.57
N TRP A 15 -4.92 4.73 -1.48
CA TRP A 15 -6.12 5.04 -0.72
C TRP A 15 -5.98 6.43 -0.07
N LEU A 16 -7.09 7.13 0.16
CA LEU A 16 -7.11 8.57 0.46
C LEU A 16 -6.63 8.98 1.86
N ALA A 17 -5.98 8.10 2.62
CA ALA A 17 -5.42 8.42 3.93
C ALA A 17 -3.89 8.60 3.86
N HIS A 18 -3.36 9.51 4.68
CA HIS A 18 -1.91 9.78 4.74
C HIS A 18 -1.05 8.54 4.96
N GLY A 19 -1.55 7.58 5.75
CA GLY A 19 -0.88 6.28 5.99
C GLY A 19 -0.71 5.43 4.73
N HIS A 20 -1.53 5.64 3.70
CA HIS A 20 -1.41 4.98 2.40
C HIS A 20 -0.68 5.85 1.37
N ILE A 21 -0.86 7.17 1.40
CA ILE A 21 -0.23 8.09 0.44
C ILE A 21 1.29 8.11 0.59
N SER A 22 1.79 8.24 1.82
CA SER A 22 3.23 8.38 2.09
C SER A 22 4.06 7.18 1.59
N PRO A 23 3.69 5.91 1.89
CA PRO A 23 4.40 4.76 1.34
C PRO A 23 4.39 4.67 -0.19
N TYR A 24 3.27 5.05 -0.82
CA TYR A 24 3.17 5.08 -2.29
C TYR A 24 4.12 6.13 -2.88
N LEU A 25 4.24 7.30 -2.23
CA LEU A 25 5.15 8.36 -2.66
C LEU A 25 6.62 7.90 -2.56
N GLU A 26 7.00 7.28 -1.45
CA GLU A 26 8.36 6.76 -1.26
C GLU A 26 8.69 5.63 -2.24
N LEU A 27 7.73 4.74 -2.51
CA LEU A 27 7.88 3.73 -3.54
C LEU A 27 8.06 4.36 -4.93
N SER A 28 7.28 5.42 -5.23
CA SER A 28 7.37 6.14 -6.50
C SER A 28 8.77 6.71 -6.71
N LYS A 29 9.34 7.39 -5.70
CA LYS A 29 10.70 7.93 -5.75
C LYS A 29 11.71 6.83 -6.10
N LYS A 30 11.73 5.72 -5.35
CA LYS A 30 12.63 4.58 -5.59
C LYS A 30 12.48 3.97 -6.98
N LEU A 31 11.27 3.92 -7.53
CA LEU A 31 11.04 3.41 -8.89
C LEU A 31 11.51 4.40 -9.96
N THR A 32 11.32 5.70 -9.78
CA THR A 32 11.80 6.70 -10.75
C THR A 32 13.32 6.69 -10.92
N GLU A 33 14.07 6.39 -9.85
CA GLU A 33 15.53 6.23 -9.88
C GLU A 33 15.98 5.02 -10.71
N ARG A 34 15.09 4.06 -10.93
CA ARG A 34 15.33 2.85 -11.74
C ARG A 34 14.76 2.95 -13.16
N SER A 35 14.62 4.18 -13.65
CA SER A 35 14.11 4.47 -15.00
C SER A 35 12.65 4.05 -15.24
N PHE A 36 11.82 3.94 -14.20
CA PHE A 36 10.38 3.85 -14.37
C PHE A 36 9.77 5.26 -14.49
N HIS A 37 8.68 5.37 -15.25
CA HIS A 37 7.82 6.54 -15.28
C HIS A 37 6.59 6.26 -14.42
N ILE A 38 6.25 7.15 -13.49
CA ILE A 38 5.15 6.94 -12.55
C ILE A 38 4.03 7.93 -12.87
N TYR A 39 2.81 7.40 -12.86
CA TYR A 39 1.59 8.18 -12.81
C TYR A 39 0.99 8.00 -11.40
N PHE A 40 0.87 9.04 -10.60
CA PHE A 40 0.35 8.99 -9.25
C PHE A 40 -1.04 9.64 -9.20
N CYS A 41 -2.08 8.83 -9.16
CA CYS A 41 -3.46 9.30 -9.22
C CYS A 41 -4.09 9.31 -7.82
N SER A 42 -4.49 10.48 -7.34
CA SER A 42 -5.20 10.68 -6.07
C SER A 42 -6.18 11.86 -6.21
N THR A 43 -6.93 12.20 -5.16
CA THR A 43 -7.83 13.37 -5.17
C THR A 43 -7.04 14.68 -5.20
N PRO A 44 -7.60 15.78 -5.76
CA PRO A 44 -6.91 17.07 -5.85
C PRO A 44 -6.34 17.56 -4.50
N ILE A 45 -7.11 17.42 -3.42
CA ILE A 45 -6.71 17.81 -2.05
C ILE A 45 -5.44 17.05 -1.61
N ASN A 46 -5.36 15.75 -1.88
CA ASN A 46 -4.20 14.94 -1.55
C ASN A 46 -3.00 15.28 -2.45
N LEU A 47 -3.25 15.56 -3.72
CA LEU A 47 -2.21 15.96 -4.66
C LEU A 47 -1.57 17.30 -4.26
N ASP A 48 -2.35 18.26 -3.77
CA ASP A 48 -1.84 19.54 -3.31
C ASP A 48 -0.93 19.41 -2.06
N SER A 49 -1.19 18.42 -1.19
CA SER A 49 -0.30 18.08 -0.07
C SER A 49 0.99 17.34 -0.49
N ILE A 50 0.97 16.62 -1.62
CA ILE A 50 2.11 15.85 -2.13
C ILE A 50 3.05 16.71 -2.99
N LYS A 51 2.49 17.64 -3.78
CA LYS A 51 3.26 18.55 -4.66
C LYS A 51 4.47 19.20 -3.97
N PRO A 52 4.37 19.80 -2.75
CA PRO A 52 5.52 20.40 -2.09
C PRO A 52 6.58 19.38 -1.64
N LYS A 53 6.22 18.09 -1.50
CA LYS A 53 7.15 17.01 -1.14
C LYS A 53 7.89 16.40 -2.33
N LEU A 54 7.52 16.78 -3.56
CA LEU A 54 8.18 16.36 -4.78
C LEU A 54 9.23 17.39 -5.18
N SER A 55 10.52 17.05 -5.02
CA SER A 55 11.60 17.87 -5.57
C SER A 55 11.53 17.92 -7.09
N GLU A 56 12.07 18.97 -7.71
CA GLU A 56 12.12 19.17 -9.17
C GLU A 56 12.63 17.94 -9.96
N LYS A 57 13.55 17.16 -9.35
CA LYS A 57 14.05 15.86 -9.84
C LYS A 57 12.94 14.86 -10.20
N TYR A 58 11.83 14.83 -9.47
CA TYR A 58 10.76 13.83 -9.62
C TYR A 58 9.55 14.35 -10.40
N SER A 59 9.43 15.66 -10.59
CA SER A 59 8.29 16.31 -11.24
C SER A 59 8.09 15.85 -12.69
N HIS A 60 9.17 15.52 -13.40
CA HIS A 60 9.10 15.00 -14.77
C HIS A 60 8.76 13.50 -14.85
N SER A 61 8.89 12.77 -13.74
CA SER A 61 8.75 11.32 -13.69
C SER A 61 7.53 10.85 -12.89
N ILE A 62 6.85 11.76 -12.18
CA ILE A 62 5.62 11.50 -11.41
C ILE A 62 4.53 12.43 -11.94
N GLN A 63 3.66 11.93 -12.82
CA GLN A 63 2.54 12.68 -13.39
C GLN A 63 1.26 12.37 -12.62
N LEU A 64 0.34 13.33 -12.50
CA LEU A 64 -0.86 13.19 -11.66
C LEU A 64 -2.15 13.13 -12.51
N PRO A 65 -2.42 12.05 -13.26
CA PRO A 65 -3.58 11.97 -14.13
C PRO A 65 -4.85 11.58 -13.38
N TRP A 66 -6.00 11.93 -13.94
CA TRP A 66 -7.29 11.39 -13.54
C TRP A 66 -7.50 10.00 -14.15
N ALA A 67 -8.02 9.08 -13.34
CA ALA A 67 -8.83 7.93 -13.75
C ALA A 67 -8.11 6.68 -14.34
N PRO A 68 -7.70 5.71 -13.50
CA PRO A 68 -7.29 4.34 -13.86
C PRO A 68 -8.29 3.50 -14.67
N SER A 69 -9.48 4.01 -14.98
CA SER A 69 -10.46 3.36 -15.85
C SER A 69 -9.95 3.14 -17.28
N ILE A 70 -8.96 3.91 -17.75
CA ILE A 70 -8.27 3.69 -19.03
C ILE A 70 -7.28 2.51 -18.93
N ALA A 71 -6.65 2.26 -17.78
CA ALA A 71 -5.61 1.24 -17.68
C ALA A 71 -6.15 -0.19 -17.92
N TYR A 72 -7.42 -0.43 -17.55
CA TYR A 72 -8.10 -1.70 -17.75
C TYR A 72 -8.43 -2.00 -19.23
N THR A 73 -8.81 -1.00 -20.02
CA THR A 73 -9.18 -1.19 -21.44
C THR A 73 -7.97 -1.34 -22.37
N HIS A 74 -6.75 -1.14 -21.87
CA HIS A 74 -5.52 -1.07 -22.67
C HIS A 74 -4.46 -2.12 -22.31
N ASN A 75 -4.83 -3.23 -21.65
CA ASN A 75 -3.89 -4.31 -21.26
C ASN A 75 -2.70 -3.82 -20.42
N ILE A 76 -2.92 -2.88 -19.50
CA ILE A 76 -1.85 -2.40 -18.60
C ILE A 76 -1.79 -3.31 -17.37
N PRO A 77 -0.62 -3.90 -17.04
CA PRO A 77 -0.48 -4.73 -15.84
C PRO A 77 -0.73 -3.92 -14.57
N ALA A 78 -1.74 -4.32 -13.78
CA ALA A 78 -2.01 -3.72 -12.47
C ALA A 78 -1.21 -4.46 -11.39
N VAL A 79 -0.44 -3.75 -10.58
CA VAL A 79 0.32 -4.31 -9.45
C VAL A 79 -0.29 -3.81 -8.15
N ASN A 80 -0.70 -4.73 -7.28
CA ASN A 80 -1.18 -4.38 -5.95
C ASN A 80 -0.01 -3.97 -5.05
N PHE A 81 -0.22 -2.92 -4.24
CA PHE A 81 0.74 -2.49 -3.22
C PHE A 81 0.06 -2.45 -1.85
N ILE A 82 0.41 -3.41 -1.01
CA ILE A 82 -0.09 -3.56 0.34
C ILE A 82 0.72 -2.64 1.26
N THR A 83 0.03 -1.73 1.94
CA THR A 83 0.64 -0.76 2.86
C THR A 83 0.54 -1.17 4.32
N THR A 84 -0.35 -2.12 4.62
CA THR A 84 -0.44 -2.82 5.90
C THR A 84 0.68 -3.85 6.05
N GLY A 85 1.02 -4.23 7.28
CA GLY A 85 1.98 -5.31 7.53
C GLY A 85 1.51 -6.65 6.95
N ALA A 86 2.45 -7.53 6.65
CA ALA A 86 2.16 -8.88 6.15
C ALA A 86 1.33 -9.68 7.16
N ALA A 87 1.62 -9.55 8.47
CA ALA A 87 0.88 -10.21 9.55
C ALA A 87 -0.63 -9.90 9.48
N MET A 88 -1.00 -8.63 9.47
CA MET A 88 -2.40 -8.20 9.42
C MET A 88 -3.08 -8.65 8.12
N THR A 89 -2.38 -8.50 6.99
CA THR A 89 -2.93 -8.82 5.68
C THR A 89 -3.20 -10.32 5.51
N CYS A 90 -2.25 -11.16 5.93
CA CYS A 90 -2.43 -12.61 5.88
C CYS A 90 -3.48 -13.11 6.89
N LEU A 91 -3.58 -12.49 8.07
CA LEU A 91 -4.63 -12.79 9.05
C LEU A 91 -6.02 -12.51 8.48
N ALA A 92 -6.22 -11.33 7.88
CA ALA A 92 -7.49 -10.99 7.24
C ALA A 92 -7.82 -11.92 6.06
N LEU A 93 -6.85 -12.23 5.20
CA LEU A 93 -7.05 -13.15 4.07
C LEU A 93 -7.30 -14.59 4.51
N HIS A 94 -6.65 -15.06 5.57
CA HIS A 94 -6.91 -16.36 6.16
C HIS A 94 -8.36 -16.44 6.67
N ALA A 95 -8.79 -15.45 7.46
CA ALA A 95 -10.18 -15.38 7.95
C ALA A 95 -11.21 -15.34 6.81
N MET A 96 -10.88 -14.71 5.68
CA MET A 96 -11.73 -14.68 4.49
C MET A 96 -11.78 -16.02 3.74
N LYS A 97 -10.63 -16.70 3.56
CA LYS A 97 -10.53 -17.92 2.76
C LYS A 97 -10.88 -19.20 3.53
N ASN A 98 -10.55 -19.23 4.82
CA ASN A 98 -10.67 -20.40 5.70
C ASN A 98 -11.53 -20.04 6.92
N PRO A 99 -12.83 -19.76 6.74
CA PRO A 99 -13.68 -19.33 7.83
C PRO A 99 -13.80 -20.43 8.90
N GLY A 100 -13.53 -20.07 10.16
CA GLY A 100 -13.60 -21.00 11.30
C GLY A 100 -12.32 -21.79 11.57
N GLU A 101 -11.31 -21.72 10.69
CA GLU A 101 -10.00 -22.29 10.95
C GLU A 101 -9.13 -21.32 11.77
N ASP A 102 -8.40 -21.87 12.74
CA ASP A 102 -7.43 -21.08 13.49
C ASP A 102 -6.26 -20.64 12.62
N PHE A 103 -5.76 -19.45 12.89
CA PHE A 103 -4.63 -18.90 12.16
C PHE A 103 -3.35 -19.72 12.46
N PRO A 104 -2.55 -20.09 11.44
CA PRO A 104 -1.45 -21.05 11.59
C PRO A 104 -0.28 -20.58 12.47
N PHE A 105 -0.22 -19.30 12.86
CA PHE A 105 0.82 -18.75 13.73
C PHE A 105 0.26 -18.38 15.11
N PRO A 106 0.62 -19.12 16.17
CA PRO A 106 0.05 -18.92 17.51
C PRO A 106 0.47 -17.59 18.14
N GLU A 107 1.56 -16.95 17.66
CA GLU A 107 2.02 -15.65 18.17
C GLU A 107 1.05 -14.51 17.85
N LEU A 108 0.17 -14.69 16.84
CA LEU A 108 -0.92 -13.80 16.52
C LEU A 108 -2.25 -14.40 16.98
N HIS A 109 -2.37 -14.61 18.29
CA HIS A 109 -3.62 -15.03 18.89
C HIS A 109 -4.55 -13.82 19.09
N LEU A 110 -5.59 -13.72 18.25
CA LEU A 110 -6.67 -12.77 18.46
C LEU A 110 -7.61 -13.30 19.55
N HIS A 111 -7.87 -12.49 20.57
CA HIS A 111 -8.93 -12.74 21.53
C HIS A 111 -10.30 -12.82 20.82
N ASP A 112 -11.24 -13.59 21.36
CA ASP A 112 -12.54 -13.87 20.72
C ASP A 112 -13.30 -12.61 20.32
N TYR A 113 -13.22 -11.57 21.16
CA TYR A 113 -13.76 -10.24 20.86
C TYR A 113 -13.19 -9.63 19.57
N MET A 114 -11.88 -9.74 19.37
CA MET A 114 -11.19 -9.22 18.17
C MET A 114 -11.47 -10.10 16.95
N LYS A 115 -11.54 -11.44 17.12
CA LYS A 115 -12.00 -12.35 16.06
C LYS A 115 -13.40 -11.97 15.57
N ALA A 116 -14.35 -11.78 16.49
CA ALA A 116 -15.72 -11.37 16.17
C ALA A 116 -15.78 -10.00 15.47
N ARG A 117 -14.99 -9.01 15.92
CA ARG A 117 -14.89 -7.71 15.24
C ARG A 117 -14.33 -7.82 13.82
N LEU A 118 -13.30 -8.63 13.61
CA LEU A 118 -12.71 -8.85 12.29
C LEU A 118 -13.72 -9.50 11.35
N THR A 119 -14.41 -10.56 11.80
CA THR A 119 -15.48 -11.21 11.03
C THR A 119 -16.59 -10.23 10.67
N ASN A 120 -17.13 -9.48 11.64
CA ASN A 120 -18.19 -8.50 11.40
C ASN A 120 -17.76 -7.37 10.45
N SER A 121 -16.50 -6.95 10.50
CA SER A 121 -15.96 -5.92 9.59
C SER A 121 -15.76 -6.45 8.16
N LEU A 122 -15.45 -7.74 8.00
CA LEU A 122 -15.33 -8.40 6.70
C LEU A 122 -16.70 -8.77 6.11
N GLU A 123 -17.72 -8.89 6.97
CA GLU A 123 -19.12 -9.17 6.63
C GLU A 123 -19.97 -7.89 6.45
N GLY A 124 -19.34 -6.70 6.40
CA GLY A 124 -19.99 -5.39 6.43
C GLY A 124 -21.31 -5.27 5.63
N SER A 125 -22.40 -5.00 6.37
CA SER A 125 -23.68 -4.39 5.97
C SER A 125 -24.25 -4.79 4.59
N SER A 126 -24.99 -5.91 4.55
CA SER A 126 -25.89 -6.31 3.46
C SER A 126 -27.01 -5.32 3.10
N THR A 127 -27.01 -4.07 3.58
CA THR A 127 -28.20 -3.21 3.58
C THR A 127 -28.21 -2.03 2.61
N VAL A 128 -27.20 -1.81 1.73
CA VAL A 128 -27.23 -0.60 0.88
C VAL A 128 -26.98 -0.79 -0.63
N HIS A 129 -26.50 -1.92 -1.16
CA HIS A 129 -26.35 -2.05 -2.63
C HIS A 129 -26.42 -3.49 -3.19
N PRO A 130 -27.17 -3.76 -4.29
CA PRO A 130 -27.32 -5.10 -4.87
C PRO A 130 -26.11 -5.58 -5.69
N TYR A 131 -24.93 -4.99 -5.50
CA TYR A 131 -23.72 -5.30 -6.27
C TYR A 131 -22.55 -5.65 -5.35
N ILE A 132 -22.15 -6.93 -5.36
CA ILE A 132 -20.88 -7.53 -4.87
C ILE A 132 -20.44 -7.15 -3.45
N ASN A 133 -20.44 -8.13 -2.54
CA ASN A 133 -19.91 -8.03 -1.16
C ASN A 133 -18.43 -7.55 -1.14
N ASP A 134 -18.05 -6.71 -0.17
CA ASP A 134 -16.69 -6.15 -0.03
C ASP A 134 -15.60 -7.22 0.06
N LYS A 135 -15.88 -8.34 0.72
CA LYS A 135 -14.99 -9.52 0.73
C LYS A 135 -14.64 -9.98 -0.69
N GLU A 136 -15.66 -10.10 -1.55
CA GLU A 136 -15.51 -10.54 -2.92
C GLU A 136 -14.72 -9.50 -3.74
N ARG A 137 -14.95 -8.21 -3.51
CA ARG A 137 -14.18 -7.13 -4.14
C ARG A 137 -12.68 -7.21 -3.83
N ILE A 138 -12.32 -7.51 -2.58
CA ILE A 138 -10.92 -7.67 -2.14
C ILE A 138 -10.28 -8.89 -2.82
N LEU A 139 -10.95 -10.04 -2.80
CA LEU A 139 -10.44 -11.27 -3.41
C LEU A 139 -10.28 -11.12 -4.93
N GLN A 140 -11.26 -10.51 -5.61
CA GLN A 140 -11.19 -10.22 -7.04
C GLN A 140 -10.06 -9.25 -7.38
N SER A 141 -9.79 -8.26 -6.52
CA SER A 141 -8.66 -7.34 -6.71
C SER A 141 -7.32 -8.10 -6.74
N PHE A 142 -7.12 -9.06 -5.83
CA PHE A 142 -5.94 -9.91 -5.87
C PHE A 142 -5.93 -10.79 -7.12
N ALA A 143 -7.01 -11.51 -7.41
CA ALA A 143 -7.10 -12.41 -8.56
C ALA A 143 -6.79 -11.71 -9.90
N ARG A 144 -7.38 -10.54 -10.14
CA ARG A 144 -7.27 -9.79 -11.42
C ARG A 144 -5.99 -8.97 -11.57
N SER A 145 -5.19 -8.86 -10.51
CA SER A 145 -3.89 -8.17 -10.56
C SER A 145 -2.79 -9.04 -11.18
N SER A 146 -1.61 -8.47 -11.36
CA SER A 146 -0.43 -9.16 -11.87
C SER A 146 0.01 -10.33 -10.97
N ASN A 147 0.97 -11.12 -11.44
CA ASN A 147 1.53 -12.25 -10.69
C ASN A 147 2.45 -11.81 -9.54
N ILE A 148 2.60 -10.50 -9.35
CA ILE A 148 3.39 -9.87 -8.29
C ILE A 148 2.50 -8.96 -7.44
N VAL A 149 2.78 -8.94 -6.13
CA VAL A 149 2.18 -8.02 -5.17
C VAL A 149 3.31 -7.39 -4.35
N LEU A 150 3.34 -6.06 -4.29
CA LEU A 150 4.30 -5.33 -3.46
C LEU A 150 3.76 -5.19 -2.04
N ILE A 151 4.62 -5.22 -1.04
CA ILE A 151 4.21 -4.99 0.36
C ILE A 151 5.21 -4.11 1.13
N LYS A 152 4.69 -3.17 1.90
CA LYS A 152 5.46 -2.20 2.70
C LYS A 152 6.03 -2.85 3.98
N THR A 153 6.93 -3.81 3.82
CA THR A 153 7.66 -4.49 4.89
C THR A 153 8.99 -5.03 4.37
N PHE A 154 9.74 -5.73 5.21
CA PHE A 154 10.99 -6.43 4.88
C PHE A 154 11.05 -7.81 5.56
N ARG A 155 11.89 -8.71 5.03
CA ARG A 155 11.86 -10.14 5.40
C ARG A 155 12.26 -10.38 6.85
N GLU A 156 13.21 -9.61 7.35
CA GLU A 156 13.73 -9.72 8.70
C GLU A 156 12.64 -9.42 9.75
N LEU A 157 11.63 -8.61 9.39
CA LEU A 157 10.50 -8.30 10.27
C LEU A 157 9.34 -9.31 10.13
N GLU A 158 8.95 -9.64 8.89
CA GLU A 158 7.69 -10.36 8.64
C GLU A 158 7.81 -11.57 7.69
N GLY A 159 9.01 -12.15 7.52
CA GLY A 159 9.30 -13.20 6.54
C GLY A 159 8.28 -14.34 6.48
N LYS A 160 7.95 -14.95 7.61
CA LYS A 160 6.98 -16.07 7.67
C LYS A 160 5.56 -15.67 7.22
N TYR A 161 5.16 -14.43 7.48
CA TYR A 161 3.85 -13.91 7.06
C TYR A 161 3.84 -13.57 5.56
N ILE A 162 4.98 -13.13 5.01
CA ILE A 162 5.14 -12.91 3.57
C ILE A 162 4.99 -14.24 2.81
N ASP A 163 5.60 -15.31 3.32
CA ASP A 163 5.55 -16.64 2.71
C ASP A 163 4.14 -17.24 2.77
N LEU A 164 3.45 -17.12 3.92
CA LEU A 164 2.04 -17.52 4.03
C LEU A 164 1.16 -16.69 3.09
N LEU A 165 1.34 -15.37 3.06
CA LEU A 165 0.57 -14.49 2.19
C LEU A 165 0.73 -14.87 0.72
N SER A 166 1.96 -15.14 0.28
CA SER A 166 2.27 -15.57 -1.08
C SER A 166 1.55 -16.87 -1.45
N SER A 167 1.48 -17.81 -0.50
CA SER A 167 0.75 -19.08 -0.65
C SER A 167 -0.76 -18.84 -0.70
N LEU A 168 -1.31 -17.99 0.17
CA LEU A 168 -2.74 -17.68 0.22
C LEU A 168 -3.24 -17.01 -1.05
N ILE A 169 -2.45 -16.17 -1.72
CA ILE A 169 -2.89 -15.44 -2.93
C ILE A 169 -2.35 -16.03 -4.24
N GLU A 170 -1.51 -17.07 -4.15
CA GLU A 170 -0.86 -17.73 -5.29
C GLU A 170 -0.08 -16.76 -6.19
N LYS A 171 0.56 -15.76 -5.59
CA LYS A 171 1.33 -14.71 -6.29
C LYS A 171 2.62 -14.43 -5.55
N LYS A 172 3.62 -13.95 -6.29
CA LYS A 172 4.91 -13.54 -5.70
C LYS A 172 4.71 -12.26 -4.89
N VAL A 173 4.91 -12.34 -3.58
CA VAL A 173 4.91 -11.17 -2.71
C VAL A 173 6.33 -10.60 -2.62
N VAL A 174 6.49 -9.33 -2.97
CA VAL A 174 7.78 -8.64 -3.00
C VAL A 174 7.80 -7.56 -1.91
N PRO A 175 8.59 -7.75 -0.83
CA PRO A 175 8.78 -6.70 0.16
C PRO A 175 9.55 -5.53 -0.44
N VAL A 176 9.09 -4.30 -0.19
CA VAL A 176 9.69 -3.06 -0.71
C VAL A 176 10.08 -2.07 0.40
N GLY A 177 10.00 -2.49 1.67
CA GLY A 177 10.38 -1.69 2.83
C GLY A 177 11.89 -1.63 3.10
N PRO A 178 12.32 -0.71 4.00
CA PRO A 178 11.52 0.35 4.61
C PRO A 178 11.20 1.48 3.60
N LEU A 179 9.99 2.02 3.71
CA LEU A 179 9.49 3.17 2.94
C LEU A 179 9.11 4.26 3.95
N VAL A 180 10.11 5.07 4.31
CA VAL A 180 10.02 6.12 5.32
C VAL A 180 10.40 7.43 4.64
N GLU A 181 9.62 8.49 4.89
CA GLU A 181 9.93 9.83 4.38
C GLU A 181 11.22 10.36 5.02
N ASP A 182 12.08 10.99 4.21
CA ASP A 182 13.19 11.77 4.74
C ASP A 182 12.67 12.93 5.60
N PRO A 183 13.38 13.31 6.67
CA PRO A 183 12.97 14.41 7.52
C PRO A 183 13.00 15.73 6.74
N VAL A 184 11.82 16.25 6.38
CA VAL A 184 11.66 17.63 5.93
C VAL A 184 11.72 18.54 7.16
N CYS A 185 12.66 19.50 7.14
CA CYS A 185 12.76 20.57 8.13
C CYS A 185 11.59 21.55 7.91
N GLU A 186 10.52 21.40 8.69
CA GLU A 186 9.41 22.36 8.71
C GLU A 186 9.42 23.16 10.01
N GLU A 187 9.18 24.47 9.92
CA GLU A 187 9.16 25.40 11.06
C GLU A 187 8.19 24.99 12.19
N GLU A 188 7.09 24.31 11.89
CA GLU A 188 6.17 23.80 12.93
C GLU A 188 6.74 22.59 13.69
N LYS A 189 7.52 21.74 13.03
CA LYS A 189 8.25 20.67 13.71
C LYS A 189 9.31 21.26 14.64
N ALA A 190 9.93 22.38 14.27
CA ALA A 190 10.90 23.07 15.13
C ALA A 190 10.28 23.44 16.48
N LYS A 191 9.05 23.99 16.53
CA LYS A 191 8.39 24.33 17.81
C LYS A 191 8.08 23.12 18.70
N THR A 192 7.68 22.00 18.10
CA THR A 192 7.39 20.76 18.84
C THR A 192 8.67 20.09 19.33
N ILE A 193 9.72 20.07 18.50
CA ILE A 193 11.05 19.56 18.87
C ILE A 193 11.68 20.44 19.96
N ASP A 194 11.61 21.77 19.83
CA ASP A 194 12.08 22.72 20.84
C ASP A 194 11.36 22.53 22.18
N TRP A 195 10.07 22.20 22.16
CA TRP A 195 9.31 21.86 23.36
C TRP A 195 9.81 20.55 23.99
N LEU A 196 10.07 19.51 23.19
CA LEU A 196 10.61 18.23 23.65
C LEU A 196 12.01 18.37 24.25
N ASP A 197 12.87 19.19 23.63
CA ASP A 197 14.23 19.42 24.13
C ASP A 197 14.23 20.13 25.49
N LYS A 198 13.23 20.99 25.75
CA LYS A 198 13.00 21.59 27.07
C LYS A 198 12.47 20.62 28.13
N LYS A 199 12.10 19.40 27.75
CA LYS A 199 11.64 18.34 28.67
C LYS A 199 12.74 17.33 29.03
N LYS A 200 13.93 17.43 28.44
CA LYS A 200 15.10 16.72 28.96
C LYS A 200 15.40 17.29 30.35
N GLY A 201 15.13 16.48 31.37
CA GLY A 201 15.54 16.78 32.75
C GLY A 201 17.07 16.87 32.87
N PRO A 202 17.58 17.35 34.01
CA PRO A 202 19.01 17.43 34.29
C PRO A 202 19.72 16.09 34.17
#